data_AF-A0A3B9H343-F1
#
_entry.id   AF-A0A3B9H343-F1
#
_cell.length_a   1.000
_cell.length_b   1.000
_cell.length_c   1.000
_cell.angle_alpha   90.00
_cell.angle_beta   90.00
_cell.angle_gamma   90.00
#
_symmetry.space_group_name_H-M   'P 1'
#
loop_
_entity.id
_entity.type
_entity.pdbx_description
1 polymer ?
#
loop_
_entity_poly.entity_id
_entity_poly.type
_entity_poly.pdbx_seq_one_letter_code
_entity_poly.pdbx_strand_id
1 'polypeptide(L)'
;MRLGPLVFRHEPEGEAGEVSGHLHPVAKVKGRGRNVRRRCFASDGARLVMPALGAFTGGLNVLDEAFTKVFPEGLTAFALGEGKVFVLSGGSLLGDVPRGAPWKL
;
A
#
# COMPACT_ATOMS: atom_id res chain seq x y z
N MET A 1 -17.26 -6.21 -10.74
CA MET A 1 -17.71 -5.52 -11.98
C MET A 1 -16.58 -5.58 -13.01
N ARG A 2 -16.86 -5.80 -14.30
CA ARG A 2 -15.83 -5.77 -15.36
C ARG A 2 -16.10 -4.63 -16.33
N LEU A 3 -15.05 -3.94 -16.77
CA LEU A 3 -15.09 -2.92 -17.80
C LEU A 3 -13.88 -3.09 -18.72
N GLY A 4 -14.09 -3.69 -19.89
CA GLY A 4 -12.98 -4.07 -20.77
C GLY A 4 -11.99 -4.98 -20.04
N PRO A 5 -10.67 -4.68 -20.05
CA PRO A 5 -9.66 -5.49 -19.38
C PRO A 5 -9.61 -5.29 -17.86
N LEU A 6 -10.43 -4.40 -17.29
CA LEU A 6 -10.38 -4.07 -15.87
C LEU A 6 -11.44 -4.84 -15.07
N VAL A 7 -11.03 -5.34 -13.91
CA VAL A 7 -11.90 -6.02 -12.94
C VAL A 7 -11.93 -5.22 -11.64
N PHE A 8 -13.08 -4.65 -11.32
CA PHE A 8 -13.31 -3.91 -10.09
C PHE A 8 -13.95 -4.81 -9.04
N ARG A 9 -13.31 -4.91 -7.88
CA ARG A 9 -13.78 -5.72 -6.74
C ARG A 9 -13.43 -5.04 -5.41
N HIS A 10 -14.05 -5.49 -4.32
CA HIS A 10 -13.76 -4.92 -3.00
C HIS A 10 -12.49 -5.53 -2.40
N GLU A 11 -12.45 -6.84 -2.24
CA GLU A 11 -11.29 -7.60 -1.75
C GLU A 11 -10.37 -8.04 -2.90
N PRO A 12 -9.05 -7.98 -2.71
CA PRO A 12 -8.10 -8.38 -3.73
C PRO A 12 -8.01 -9.90 -3.89
N GLU A 13 -7.98 -10.38 -5.13
CA GLU A 13 -7.80 -11.80 -5.47
C GLU A 13 -6.53 -12.05 -6.30
N GLY A 14 -5.91 -10.99 -6.83
CA GLY A 14 -4.66 -11.08 -7.57
C GLY A 14 -4.83 -11.34 -9.07
N GLU A 15 -5.99 -11.01 -9.64
CA GLU A 15 -6.20 -11.10 -11.09
C GLU A 15 -5.47 -9.95 -11.83
N ALA A 16 -4.98 -10.21 -13.04
CA ALA A 16 -4.48 -9.13 -13.90
C ALA A 16 -5.62 -8.18 -14.32
N GLY A 17 -5.34 -6.87 -14.36
CA GLY A 17 -6.33 -5.83 -14.58
C GLY A 17 -7.23 -5.54 -13.36
N GLU A 18 -6.94 -6.15 -12.21
CA GLU A 18 -7.73 -5.95 -11.01
C GLU A 18 -7.49 -4.56 -10.39
N VAL A 19 -8.58 -3.89 -10.01
CA VAL A 19 -8.60 -2.70 -9.17
C VAL A 19 -9.43 -3.01 -7.94
N SER A 20 -8.78 -3.05 -6.78
CA SER A 20 -9.39 -3.47 -5.52
C SER A 20 -9.17 -2.48 -4.38
N GLY A 21 -9.93 -2.65 -3.30
CA GLY A 21 -9.84 -1.86 -2.07
C GLY A 21 -9.50 -2.74 -0.87
N HIS A 22 -10.31 -2.63 0.17
CA HIS A 22 -10.27 -3.42 1.41
C HIS A 22 -9.02 -3.23 2.28
N LEU A 23 -7.81 -3.52 1.77
CA LEU A 23 -6.57 -3.47 2.55
C LEU A 23 -6.11 -2.04 2.89
N HIS A 24 -6.50 -1.06 2.06
CA HIS A 24 -6.18 0.36 2.23
C HIS A 24 -4.67 0.63 2.44
N PRO A 25 -3.85 0.48 1.38
CA PRO A 25 -2.40 0.52 1.47
C PRO A 25 -1.87 1.85 2.01
N VAL A 26 -0.86 1.71 2.87
CA VAL A 26 -0.13 2.80 3.48
C VAL A 26 1.37 2.56 3.35
N ALA A 27 2.06 3.51 2.75
CA ALA A 27 3.51 3.52 2.66
C ALA A 27 4.10 4.24 3.88
N LYS A 28 5.19 3.68 4.40
CA LYS A 28 5.99 4.31 5.45
C LYS A 28 7.42 4.43 4.95
N VAL A 29 8.01 5.60 5.09
CA VAL A 29 9.38 5.91 4.65
C VAL A 29 10.12 6.71 5.70
N LYS A 30 11.45 6.69 5.63
CA LYS A 30 12.29 7.57 6.45
C LYS A 30 12.26 8.97 5.86
N GLY A 31 11.70 9.93 6.60
CA GLY A 31 11.77 11.35 6.25
C GLY A 31 12.94 12.05 6.97
N ARG A 32 13.10 13.35 6.70
CA ARG A 32 14.09 14.18 7.40
C ARG A 32 13.66 14.36 8.87
N GLY A 33 14.30 13.61 9.77
CA GLY A 33 14.08 13.69 11.22
C GLY A 33 12.92 12.85 11.77
N ARG A 34 12.02 12.34 10.94
CA ARG A 34 10.94 11.43 11.38
C ARG A 34 10.51 10.47 10.29
N ASN A 35 9.94 9.34 10.69
CA ASN A 35 9.25 8.44 9.77
C ASN A 35 7.94 9.09 9.31
N VAL A 36 7.64 8.98 8.02
CA VAL A 36 6.44 9.54 7.41
C VAL A 36 5.56 8.40 6.94
N ARG A 37 4.28 8.46 7.27
CA ARG A 37 3.26 7.48 6.89
C ARG A 37 2.23 8.16 5.98
N ARG A 38 1.99 7.62 4.79
CA ARG A 38 1.06 8.16 3.80
C ARG A 38 0.21 7.08 3.18
N ARG A 39 -1.06 7.39 2.93
CA ARG A 39 -1.90 6.58 2.05
C ARG A 39 -1.24 6.49 0.69
N CYS A 40 -1.35 5.36 0.04
CA CYS A 40 -0.76 5.14 -1.26
C CYS A 40 -1.64 4.22 -2.09
N PHE A 41 -1.46 4.25 -3.40
CA PHE A 41 -1.82 3.10 -4.23
C PHE A 41 -0.68 2.09 -4.19
N ALA A 42 -1.00 0.80 -4.30
CA ALA A 42 -0.02 -0.27 -4.44
C ALA A 42 -0.26 -1.00 -5.77
N SER A 43 0.81 -1.20 -6.55
CA SER A 43 0.72 -1.91 -7.83
C SER A 43 2.03 -2.58 -8.22
N ASP A 44 1.92 -3.73 -8.89
CA ASP A 44 3.01 -4.43 -9.59
C ASP A 44 2.99 -4.15 -11.11
N GLY A 45 2.12 -3.24 -11.57
CA GLY A 45 1.85 -2.99 -12.99
C GLY A 45 0.78 -3.89 -13.61
N ALA A 46 0.45 -5.02 -12.99
CA ALA A 46 -0.60 -5.94 -13.43
C ALA A 46 -1.93 -5.69 -12.69
N ARG A 47 -1.89 -5.28 -11.42
CA ARG A 47 -3.06 -5.01 -10.58
C ARG A 47 -2.86 -3.81 -9.66
N LEU A 48 -3.92 -3.27 -9.09
CA LEU A 48 -3.92 -2.06 -8.28
C LEU A 48 -4.77 -2.23 -7.02
N VAL A 49 -4.19 -1.95 -5.85
CA VAL A 49 -4.95 -1.79 -4.60
C VAL A 49 -5.01 -0.31 -4.23
N MET A 50 -6.23 0.21 -4.06
CA MET A 50 -6.51 1.62 -3.80
C MET A 50 -6.48 1.96 -2.31
N PRO A 51 -5.98 3.16 -1.92
CA PRO A 51 -6.11 3.64 -0.57
C PRO A 51 -7.58 3.87 -0.21
N ALA A 52 -7.88 3.93 1.07
CA ALA A 52 -9.19 4.37 1.49
C ALA A 52 -9.46 5.82 1.09
N LEU A 53 -10.69 6.09 0.64
CA LEU A 53 -11.13 7.44 0.29
C LEU A 53 -11.49 8.28 1.54
N GLY A 54 -12.08 7.65 2.57
CA GLY A 54 -12.57 8.36 3.76
C GLY A 54 -11.49 8.72 4.78
N ALA A 55 -11.63 9.83 5.51
CA ALA A 55 -10.64 10.29 6.49
C ALA A 55 -10.45 9.35 7.70
N PHE A 56 -11.46 8.55 8.04
CA PHE A 56 -11.54 7.80 9.30
C PHE A 56 -11.05 6.36 9.24
N THR A 57 -10.79 5.84 8.05
CA THR A 57 -10.21 4.51 7.87
C THR A 57 -8.71 4.58 8.09
N GLY A 58 -8.21 3.70 8.96
CA GLY A 58 -6.79 3.37 8.99
C GLY A 58 -6.35 2.74 7.67
N GLY A 59 -5.12 2.25 7.64
CA GLY A 59 -4.63 1.51 6.50
C GLY A 59 -3.53 0.56 6.91
N LEU A 60 -3.31 -0.44 6.07
CA LEU A 60 -2.34 -1.50 6.29
C LEU A 60 -1.00 -1.10 5.66
N ASN A 61 0.10 -1.34 6.38
CA ASN A 61 1.43 -1.08 5.81
C ASN A 61 1.63 -1.99 4.59
N VAL A 62 2.16 -1.45 3.49
CA VAL A 62 2.40 -2.21 2.25
C VAL A 62 3.39 -3.37 2.40
N LEU A 63 4.14 -3.43 3.51
CA LEU A 63 5.02 -4.55 3.87
C LEU A 63 4.34 -5.59 4.78
N ASP A 64 3.04 -5.46 5.05
CA ASP A 64 2.25 -6.47 5.73
C ASP A 64 2.05 -7.72 4.86
N GLU A 65 1.97 -8.90 5.48
CA GLU A 65 1.84 -10.19 4.78
C GLU A 65 0.60 -10.30 3.89
N ALA A 66 -0.46 -9.54 4.19
CA ALA A 66 -1.65 -9.49 3.34
C ALA A 66 -1.31 -9.01 1.92
N PHE A 67 -0.33 -8.12 1.77
CA PHE A 67 0.12 -7.65 0.45
C PHE A 67 0.98 -8.66 -0.28
N THR A 68 1.72 -9.54 0.40
CA THR A 68 2.50 -10.61 -0.25
C THR A 68 1.60 -11.56 -1.04
N LYS A 69 0.37 -11.83 -0.56
CA LYS A 69 -0.60 -12.66 -1.27
C LYS A 69 -1.11 -12.01 -2.56
N VAL A 70 -1.22 -10.69 -2.55
CA VAL A 70 -1.71 -9.90 -3.70
C VAL A 70 -0.58 -9.61 -4.69
N PHE A 71 0.64 -9.40 -4.20
CA PHE A 71 1.82 -8.98 -4.95
C PHE A 71 3.02 -9.89 -4.63
N PRO A 72 3.02 -11.15 -5.13
CA PRO A 72 4.05 -12.13 -4.79
C PRO A 72 5.46 -11.71 -5.25
N GLU A 73 5.55 -10.98 -6.36
CA GLU A 73 6.81 -10.46 -6.91
C GLU A 73 7.17 -9.06 -6.36
N GLY A 74 6.42 -8.58 -5.37
CA GLY A 74 6.55 -7.25 -4.81
C GLY A 74 5.71 -6.19 -5.53
N LEU A 75 5.77 -4.97 -5.00
CA LEU A 75 4.95 -3.84 -5.44
C LEU A 75 5.73 -2.54 -5.46
N THR A 76 5.21 -1.58 -6.21
CA THR A 76 5.54 -0.15 -6.11
C THR A 76 4.44 0.57 -5.36
N ALA A 77 4.82 1.41 -4.39
CA ALA A 77 3.88 2.25 -3.67
C ALA A 77 3.86 3.67 -4.26
N PHE A 78 2.67 4.15 -4.62
CA PHE A 78 2.43 5.50 -5.12
C PHE A 78 1.82 6.34 -3.99
N ALA A 79 2.69 6.92 -3.15
CA ALA A 79 2.28 7.63 -1.95
C ALA A 79 1.67 9.01 -2.25
N LEU A 80 0.53 9.27 -1.62
CA LEU A 80 -0.21 10.53 -1.76
C LEU A 80 0.42 11.61 -0.88
N GLY A 81 0.75 12.73 -1.50
CA GLY A 81 1.09 13.99 -0.85
C GLY A 81 0.11 15.09 -1.21
N GLU A 82 0.42 16.30 -0.78
CA GLU A 82 -0.37 17.48 -1.10
C GLU A 82 -0.20 17.84 -2.59
N GLY A 83 -1.22 17.52 -3.40
CA GLY A 83 -1.23 17.75 -4.84
C GLY A 83 -0.18 16.95 -5.64
N LYS A 84 0.46 15.95 -5.04
CA LYS A 84 1.56 15.18 -5.65
C LYS A 84 1.46 13.71 -5.32
N VAL A 85 2.01 12.88 -6.22
CA VAL A 85 2.21 11.45 -6.02
C VAL A 85 3.71 11.16 -6.01
N PHE A 86 4.17 10.46 -4.99
CA PHE A 86 5.57 10.04 -4.84
C PHE A 86 5.68 8.54 -5.11
N VAL A 87 6.57 8.16 -6.02
CA VAL A 87 6.84 6.75 -6.32
C VAL A 87 7.90 6.24 -5.34
N LEU A 88 7.56 5.16 -4.65
CA LEU A 88 8.40 4.53 -3.63
C LEU A 88 8.63 3.07 -4.00
N SER A 89 9.89 2.73 -4.23
CA SER A 89 10.33 1.35 -4.47
C SER A 89 10.56 0.61 -3.15
N GLY A 90 10.55 -0.72 -3.20
CA GLY A 90 10.69 -1.61 -2.04
C GLY A 90 11.81 -1.23 -1.06
N GLY A 91 13.00 -0.89 -1.58
CA GLY A 91 14.15 -0.52 -0.75
C GLY A 91 14.01 0.77 0.07
N SER A 92 13.01 1.60 -0.24
CA SER A 92 12.72 2.84 0.50
C SER A 92 11.63 2.70 1.57
N LEU A 93 10.91 1.57 1.56
CA LEU A 93 9.78 1.31 2.45
C LEU A 93 10.23 0.79 3.81
N LEU A 94 9.52 1.18 4.85
CA LEU A 94 9.74 0.77 6.23
C LEU A 94 8.55 -0.03 6.75
N GLY A 95 8.84 -1.12 7.45
CA GLY A 95 7.82 -1.90 8.15
C GLY A 95 7.25 -1.16 9.36
N ASP A 96 6.09 -1.61 9.83
CA ASP A 96 5.61 -1.22 11.14
C ASP A 96 6.44 -1.93 12.22
N VAL A 97 6.69 -1.24 13.33
CA VAL A 97 7.42 -1.83 14.45
C VAL A 97 6.44 -2.80 15.13
N PRO A 98 6.83 -4.06 15.40
CA PRO A 98 5.97 -4.99 16.11
C PRO A 98 5.49 -4.38 17.42
N ARG A 99 4.19 -4.46 17.69
CA ARG A 99 3.65 -4.08 19.01
C ARG A 99 4.31 -5.00 20.05
N GLY A 100 5.12 -4.42 20.94
CA GLY A 100 5.86 -5.15 21.98
C GLY A 100 7.37 -5.30 21.77
N ALA A 101 7.96 -4.68 20.75
CA ALA A 101 9.41 -4.63 20.63
C ALA A 101 10.03 -3.95 21.88
N PRO A 102 11.02 -4.57 22.56
CA PRO A 102 11.61 -3.99 23.76
C PRO A 102 12.28 -2.67 23.42
N TRP A 103 11.97 -1.63 24.19
CA TRP A 103 12.70 -0.36 24.14
C TRP A 103 14.15 -0.65 24.52
N LYS A 104 15.08 -0.52 23.57
CA LYS A 104 16.50 -0.48 23.93
C LYS A 104 16.79 0.92 24.45
N LEU A 105 17.03 1.02 25.77
CA LEU A 105 17.71 2.14 26.42
C LEU A 105 19.16 2.24 25.89
#